data_AF-A0AAZ1X0C1-F1
#
_entry.id   AF-A0AAZ1X0C1-F1
#
_cell.length_a   1.000
_cell.length_b   1.000
_cell.length_c   1.000
_cell.angle_alpha   90.00
_cell.angle_beta   90.00
_cell.angle_gamma   90.00
#
_symmetry.space_group_name_H-M   'P 1'
#
loop_
_entity.id
_entity.type
_entity.pdbx_description
1 polymer ?
#
loop_
_entity_poly.entity_id
_entity_poly.type
_entity_poly.pdbx_seq_one_letter_code
_entity_poly.pdbx_strand_id
1 'polypeptide(L)'
;MFFLERPFFLYVSFLSVTELDGTYLYIEPNRLQFFEYESITFKCEGFSRGAEWRVMKKTPSMATIRKSSTGILNIMTAYLLDGGEYWCENLKGEKSNTVNITVTDGDVILESPALAVTQHTNVTLRCKEKTPSLKRSAHFFKDGQLINTIYEGEMTINSVSQSDEGLYKCRISGSGESLESWLAVRGGDVFLEFPGLPVMEGDNVTIHCRRKGTFSKFTANFFKDGDFIETGYKGEMTIQRVMKSHEGFYKCSIAGSRGESEETWLSVHVREELQHEGHAEPHPSSDHSCHIYLTLRTIFTILLVALLLLLVGLFYSKKLGITKQ
;
A
#
# COMPACT_ATOMS: atom_id res chain seq x y z
N MET A 1 -9.46 34.12 30.91
CA MET A 1 -8.49 34.60 29.91
C MET A 1 -7.38 33.57 29.89
N PHE A 2 -7.57 32.50 29.12
CA PHE A 2 -7.00 32.29 27.77
C PHE A 2 -5.52 31.93 27.90
N PHE A 3 -5.11 30.68 27.68
CA PHE A 3 -4.84 29.96 26.40
C PHE A 3 -3.36 29.50 26.53
N LEU A 4 -2.80 28.41 25.99
CA LEU A 4 -3.14 27.38 25.01
C LEU A 4 -2.25 26.15 25.26
N GLU A 5 -2.86 24.99 25.04
CA GLU A 5 -2.36 23.82 24.28
C GLU A 5 -0.94 23.26 24.48
N ARG A 6 -0.91 22.02 24.96
CA ARG A 6 0.08 21.01 24.55
C ARG A 6 -0.63 19.89 23.80
N PRO A 7 -0.18 19.49 22.60
CA PRO A 7 -0.76 18.38 21.86
C PRO A 7 -0.11 17.08 22.36
N PHE A 8 -0.89 16.21 23.00
CA PHE A 8 -0.46 14.83 23.23
C PHE A 8 -1.37 13.88 22.45
N PHE A 9 -0.82 13.49 21.30
CA PHE A 9 -1.04 12.27 20.53
C PHE A 9 -2.27 11.43 20.92
N LEU A 10 -3.26 11.46 20.04
CA LEU A 10 -4.33 10.46 19.98
C LEU A 10 -3.70 9.07 19.82
N TYR A 11 -3.87 8.24 20.84
CA TYR A 11 -3.75 6.79 20.72
C TYR A 11 -4.88 6.35 19.78
N VAL A 12 -4.58 6.16 18.49
CA VAL A 12 -5.44 5.35 17.63
C VAL A 12 -5.20 3.92 18.09
N SER A 13 -6.12 3.40 18.90
CA SER A 13 -6.24 1.98 19.18
C SER A 13 -6.48 1.27 17.85
N PHE A 14 -5.42 0.73 17.24
CA PHE A 14 -5.57 -0.27 16.20
C PHE A 14 -6.26 -1.47 16.84
N LEU A 15 -7.52 -1.69 16.47
CA LEU A 15 -8.18 -2.97 16.63
C LEU A 15 -7.24 -4.01 16.01
N SER A 16 -6.72 -4.89 16.85
CA SER A 16 -6.04 -6.10 16.42
C SER A 16 -7.06 -6.95 15.64
N VAL A 17 -7.09 -6.80 14.32
CA VAL A 17 -7.65 -7.83 13.45
C VAL A 17 -6.65 -8.97 13.53
N THR A 18 -6.99 -9.98 14.32
CA THR A 18 -6.34 -11.28 14.30
C THR A 18 -6.59 -11.92 12.94
N GLU A 19 -5.82 -11.53 11.93
CA GLU A 19 -5.92 -12.10 10.58
C GLU A 19 -4.90 -13.23 10.44
N LEU A 20 -5.29 -14.39 10.97
CA LEU A 20 -4.57 -15.64 10.77
C LEU A 20 -5.58 -16.79 10.68
N ASP A 21 -6.59 -16.60 9.80
CA ASP A 21 -7.34 -17.65 9.10
C ASP A 21 -8.25 -16.99 8.03
N GLY A 22 -7.64 -16.25 7.10
CA GLY A 22 -8.37 -15.33 6.21
C GLY A 22 -9.25 -16.07 5.22
N THR A 23 -10.54 -16.20 5.51
CA THR A 23 -11.53 -16.67 4.54
C THR A 23 -11.61 -15.71 3.38
N TYR A 24 -11.44 -16.22 2.15
CA TYR A 24 -11.57 -15.44 0.92
C TYR A 24 -12.56 -16.06 -0.06
N LEU A 25 -13.19 -15.21 -0.85
CA LEU A 25 -14.00 -15.58 -2.00
C LEU A 25 -13.08 -15.72 -3.22
N TYR A 26 -12.99 -16.93 -3.74
CA TYR A 26 -12.33 -17.28 -4.99
C TYR A 26 -13.35 -17.37 -6.13
N ILE A 27 -12.94 -16.97 -7.34
CA ILE A 27 -13.76 -17.05 -8.56
C ILE A 27 -13.02 -17.87 -9.61
N GLU A 28 -13.74 -18.77 -10.27
CA GLU A 28 -13.24 -19.60 -11.35
C GLU A 28 -14.12 -19.41 -12.61
N PRO A 29 -13.51 -19.02 -13.75
CA PRO A 29 -12.11 -18.62 -13.92
C PRO A 29 -11.74 -17.32 -13.17
N ASN A 30 -10.47 -17.16 -12.80
CA ASN A 30 -9.96 -16.02 -12.01
C ASN A 30 -9.90 -14.73 -12.83
N ARG A 31 -11.07 -14.14 -13.14
CA ARG A 31 -11.21 -12.87 -13.84
C ARG A 31 -12.41 -12.05 -13.37
N LEU A 32 -12.41 -10.75 -13.67
CA LEU A 32 -13.50 -9.82 -13.28
C LEU A 32 -14.60 -9.65 -14.35
N GLN A 33 -14.29 -9.89 -15.62
CA GLN A 33 -15.22 -9.74 -16.73
C GLN A 33 -15.59 -11.09 -17.34
N PHE A 34 -16.85 -11.24 -17.72
CA PHE A 34 -17.40 -12.45 -18.33
C PHE A 34 -18.33 -12.09 -19.48
N PHE A 35 -18.39 -12.94 -20.50
CA PHE A 35 -19.42 -12.83 -21.53
C PHE A 35 -20.74 -13.43 -21.03
N GLU A 36 -21.87 -12.95 -21.56
CA GLU A 36 -23.12 -13.69 -21.43
C GLU A 36 -22.96 -15.15 -21.88
N TYR A 37 -23.67 -16.04 -21.18
CA TYR A 37 -23.67 -17.48 -21.37
C TYR A 37 -22.39 -18.22 -20.96
N GLU A 38 -21.39 -17.55 -20.39
CA GLU A 38 -20.28 -18.23 -19.72
C GLU A 38 -20.70 -18.83 -18.36
N SER A 39 -19.93 -19.83 -17.90
CA SER A 39 -20.07 -20.36 -16.55
C SER A 39 -19.12 -19.66 -15.58
N ILE A 40 -19.61 -19.44 -14.35
CA ILE A 40 -18.86 -18.77 -13.28
C ILE A 40 -19.04 -19.57 -12.00
N THR A 41 -17.94 -19.91 -11.34
CA THR A 41 -17.97 -20.60 -10.06
C THR A 41 -17.38 -19.71 -8.97
N PHE A 42 -18.11 -19.54 -7.88
CA PHE A 42 -17.68 -18.84 -6.68
C PHE A 42 -17.45 -19.86 -5.57
N LYS A 43 -16.32 -19.77 -4.88
CA LYS A 43 -15.94 -20.68 -3.79
C LYS A 43 -15.43 -19.85 -2.61
N CYS A 44 -15.99 -20.10 -1.44
CA CYS A 44 -15.43 -19.63 -0.18
C CYS A 44 -14.31 -20.60 0.23
N GLU A 45 -13.08 -20.11 0.39
CA GLU A 45 -11.91 -20.91 0.77
C GLU A 45 -11.24 -20.35 2.04
N GLY A 46 -10.46 -21.19 2.75
CA GLY A 46 -9.72 -20.79 3.96
C GLY A 46 -10.47 -20.98 5.28
N PHE A 47 -10.94 -22.20 5.56
CA PHE A 47 -11.70 -22.51 6.80
C PHE A 47 -10.92 -23.39 7.79
N SER A 48 -10.84 -22.95 9.05
CA SER A 48 -10.79 -23.86 10.20
C SER A 48 -12.18 -24.52 10.42
N ARG A 49 -12.18 -25.84 10.61
CA ARG A 49 -13.37 -26.71 10.65
C ARG A 49 -14.45 -26.18 11.64
N GLY A 50 -15.62 -25.78 11.14
CA GLY A 50 -16.82 -25.59 11.98
C GLY A 50 -17.79 -24.45 11.62
N ALA A 51 -17.44 -23.53 10.71
CA ALA A 51 -18.32 -22.43 10.32
C ALA A 51 -19.04 -22.71 8.98
N GLU A 52 -20.37 -22.56 8.96
CA GLU A 52 -21.17 -22.58 7.72
C GLU A 52 -21.07 -21.23 7.01
N TRP A 53 -20.48 -21.22 5.81
CA TRP A 53 -20.35 -20.02 4.97
C TRP A 53 -21.36 -20.01 3.84
N ARG A 54 -21.83 -18.82 3.46
CA ARG A 54 -22.77 -18.57 2.37
C ARG A 54 -22.21 -17.56 1.38
N VAL A 55 -22.54 -17.74 0.11
CA VAL A 55 -22.24 -16.75 -0.93
C VAL A 55 -23.35 -15.73 -0.95
N MET A 56 -22.99 -14.47 -0.72
CA MET A 56 -23.85 -13.31 -0.75
C MET A 56 -23.57 -12.51 -2.02
N LYS A 57 -24.59 -11.82 -2.52
CA LYS A 57 -24.50 -10.90 -3.66
C LYS A 57 -25.18 -9.59 -3.30
N LYS A 58 -24.61 -8.47 -3.71
CA LYS A 58 -25.30 -7.18 -3.77
C LYS A 58 -25.57 -6.81 -5.21
N THR A 59 -26.84 -6.58 -5.53
CA THR A 59 -27.28 -6.22 -6.87
C THR A 59 -26.96 -4.74 -7.18
N PRO A 60 -26.99 -4.33 -8.46
CA PRO A 60 -26.92 -2.92 -8.83
C PRO A 60 -28.02 -2.06 -8.20
N SER A 61 -29.18 -2.64 -7.87
CA SER A 61 -30.27 -2.00 -7.12
C SER A 61 -30.03 -1.94 -5.60
N MET A 62 -28.80 -2.21 -5.13
CA MET A 62 -28.39 -2.22 -3.73
C MET A 62 -29.08 -3.28 -2.85
N ALA A 63 -29.74 -4.27 -3.46
CA ALA A 63 -30.36 -5.36 -2.73
C ALA A 63 -29.32 -6.45 -2.42
N THR A 64 -29.23 -6.83 -1.14
CA THR A 64 -28.39 -7.96 -0.71
C THR A 64 -29.19 -9.26 -0.78
N ILE A 65 -28.69 -10.21 -1.55
CA ILE A 65 -29.34 -11.48 -1.84
C ILE A 65 -28.39 -12.62 -1.45
N ARG A 66 -28.93 -13.63 -0.76
CA ARG A 66 -28.23 -14.89 -0.54
C ARG A 66 -28.31 -15.75 -1.80
N LYS A 67 -27.17 -16.05 -2.42
CA LYS A 67 -27.10 -16.88 -3.63
C LYS A 67 -26.83 -18.35 -3.34
N SER A 68 -26.16 -18.67 -2.22
CA SER A 68 -25.88 -20.05 -1.81
C SER A 68 -25.89 -20.22 -0.28
N SER A 69 -26.11 -21.43 0.21
CA SER A 69 -26.01 -21.82 1.62
C SER A 69 -24.77 -22.64 1.97
N THR A 70 -23.97 -23.06 0.98
CA THR A 70 -22.90 -24.07 1.14
C THR A 70 -21.50 -23.52 0.82
N GLY A 71 -21.34 -22.20 0.74
CA GLY A 71 -20.08 -21.54 0.40
C GLY A 71 -19.65 -21.70 -1.07
N ILE A 72 -20.44 -22.39 -1.88
CA ILE A 72 -20.19 -22.59 -3.31
C ILE A 72 -21.40 -22.12 -4.12
N LEU A 73 -21.19 -21.33 -5.17
CA LEU A 73 -22.22 -20.92 -6.11
C LEU A 73 -21.74 -21.21 -7.54
N ASN A 74 -22.53 -21.96 -8.30
CA ASN A 74 -22.27 -22.25 -9.70
C ASN A 74 -23.33 -21.54 -10.56
N ILE A 75 -22.90 -20.58 -11.37
CA ILE A 75 -23.70 -19.96 -12.42
C ILE A 75 -23.35 -20.70 -13.71
N MET A 76 -24.28 -21.53 -14.21
CA MET A 76 -24.05 -22.32 -15.43
C MET A 76 -24.15 -21.47 -16.70
N THR A 77 -24.98 -20.44 -16.68
CA THR A 77 -25.27 -19.56 -17.81
C THR A 77 -25.43 -18.15 -17.26
N ALA A 78 -24.38 -17.34 -17.38
CA ALA A 78 -24.37 -15.97 -16.87
C ALA A 78 -25.22 -15.03 -17.74
N TYR A 79 -25.98 -14.15 -17.10
CA TYR A 79 -26.69 -13.04 -17.74
C TYR A 79 -26.20 -11.69 -17.20
N LEU A 80 -26.52 -10.59 -17.88
CA LEU A 80 -26.15 -9.22 -17.43
C LEU A 80 -26.48 -8.97 -15.95
N LEU A 81 -27.63 -9.45 -15.47
CA LEU A 81 -28.09 -9.29 -14.09
C LEU A 81 -27.30 -10.09 -13.06
N ASP A 82 -26.43 -11.02 -13.48
CA ASP A 82 -25.52 -11.73 -12.58
C ASP A 82 -24.28 -10.91 -12.23
N GLY A 83 -24.01 -9.78 -12.91
CA GLY A 83 -23.02 -8.81 -12.47
C GLY A 83 -23.31 -8.20 -11.09
N GLY A 84 -22.26 -7.76 -10.39
CA GLY A 84 -22.33 -7.10 -9.08
C GLY A 84 -21.28 -7.60 -8.09
N GLU A 85 -21.41 -7.13 -6.84
CA GLU A 85 -20.50 -7.46 -5.73
C GLU A 85 -20.87 -8.80 -5.08
N TYR A 86 -19.89 -9.66 -4.85
CA TYR A 86 -20.01 -10.95 -4.19
C TYR A 86 -19.04 -11.05 -3.00
N TRP A 87 -19.48 -11.69 -1.90
CA TRP A 87 -18.63 -12.03 -0.75
C TRP A 87 -19.13 -13.31 -0.08
N CYS A 88 -18.27 -13.91 0.71
CA CYS A 88 -18.63 -14.97 1.65
C CYS A 88 -19.02 -14.34 2.98
N GLU A 89 -20.09 -14.85 3.58
CA GLU A 89 -20.54 -14.44 4.91
C GLU A 89 -20.81 -15.67 5.77
N ASN A 90 -20.48 -15.62 7.06
CA ASN A 90 -20.80 -16.69 7.99
C ASN A 90 -22.01 -16.35 8.88
N LEU A 91 -22.42 -17.29 9.74
CA LEU A 91 -23.56 -17.11 10.64
C LEU A 91 -23.35 -16.00 11.69
N LYS A 92 -22.10 -15.61 11.98
CA LYS A 92 -21.76 -14.50 12.87
C LYS A 92 -21.76 -13.14 12.17
N GLY A 93 -21.95 -13.10 10.85
CA GLY A 93 -21.90 -11.90 10.04
C GLY A 93 -20.48 -11.47 9.64
N GLU A 94 -19.47 -12.31 9.88
CA GLU A 94 -18.10 -12.07 9.38
C GLU A 94 -18.09 -12.20 7.86
N LYS A 95 -17.36 -11.31 7.18
CA LYS A 95 -17.30 -11.22 5.72
C LYS A 95 -15.89 -11.48 5.20
N SER A 96 -15.79 -12.15 4.05
CA SER A 96 -14.54 -12.26 3.28
C SER A 96 -14.24 -10.96 2.51
N ASN A 97 -13.19 -11.00 1.68
CA ASN A 97 -13.03 -10.06 0.59
C ASN A 97 -14.29 -10.01 -0.29
N THR A 98 -14.52 -8.84 -0.87
CA THR A 98 -15.60 -8.60 -1.84
C THR A 98 -15.00 -8.56 -3.24
N VAL A 99 -15.66 -9.22 -4.19
CA VAL A 99 -15.28 -9.20 -5.60
C VAL A 99 -16.43 -8.67 -6.42
N ASN A 100 -16.17 -7.69 -7.29
CA ASN A 100 -17.18 -7.12 -8.18
C ASN A 100 -16.98 -7.62 -9.61
N ILE A 101 -17.89 -8.47 -10.10
CA ILE A 101 -17.82 -9.00 -11.46
C ILE A 101 -18.77 -8.27 -12.40
N THR A 102 -18.42 -8.25 -13.68
CA THR A 102 -19.30 -7.75 -14.74
C THR A 102 -19.56 -8.83 -15.77
N VAL A 103 -20.83 -9.01 -16.13
CA VAL A 103 -21.25 -9.83 -17.27
C VAL A 103 -21.65 -8.87 -18.39
N THR A 104 -21.10 -9.04 -19.58
CA THR A 104 -21.30 -8.13 -20.72
C THR A 104 -21.86 -8.86 -21.94
N ASP A 105 -22.67 -8.15 -22.71
CA ASP A 105 -23.17 -8.56 -24.03
C ASP A 105 -22.18 -8.18 -25.16
N GLY A 106 -21.17 -7.36 -24.85
CA GLY A 106 -20.13 -6.94 -25.79
C GLY A 106 -19.21 -8.06 -26.29
N ASP A 107 -18.38 -7.72 -27.27
CA ASP A 107 -17.56 -8.69 -28.01
C ASP A 107 -16.12 -8.83 -27.46
N VAL A 108 -15.69 -7.95 -26.56
CA VAL A 108 -14.33 -7.94 -25.99
C VAL A 108 -14.40 -7.82 -24.47
N ILE A 109 -13.60 -8.63 -23.76
CA ILE A 109 -13.37 -8.50 -22.33
C ILE A 109 -11.88 -8.43 -22.02
N LEU A 110 -11.57 -7.81 -20.88
CA LEU A 110 -10.25 -7.89 -20.26
C LEU A 110 -10.28 -9.00 -19.19
N GLU A 111 -9.46 -10.03 -19.38
CA GLU A 111 -9.16 -11.01 -18.34
C GLU A 111 -8.10 -10.42 -17.41
N SER A 112 -8.55 -9.76 -16.34
CA SER A 112 -7.74 -9.29 -15.22
C SER A 112 -8.06 -10.08 -13.95
N PRO A 113 -7.07 -10.44 -13.10
CA PRO A 113 -7.31 -11.23 -11.90
C PRO A 113 -8.40 -10.64 -11.00
N ALA A 114 -9.20 -11.53 -10.39
CA ALA A 114 -10.30 -11.14 -9.51
C ALA A 114 -9.84 -10.75 -8.10
N LEU A 115 -8.65 -11.21 -7.71
CA LEU A 115 -8.01 -10.92 -6.43
C LEU A 115 -6.81 -10.01 -6.62
N ALA A 116 -6.48 -9.26 -5.57
CA ALA A 116 -5.30 -8.40 -5.56
C ALA A 116 -4.02 -9.19 -5.83
N VAL A 117 -3.21 -8.67 -6.74
CA VAL A 117 -1.93 -9.28 -7.14
C VAL A 117 -0.86 -8.90 -6.13
N THR A 118 -0.08 -9.88 -5.67
CA THR A 118 1.03 -9.63 -4.75
C THR A 118 2.18 -8.94 -5.48
N GLN A 119 2.80 -7.94 -4.85
CA GLN A 119 4.01 -7.31 -5.38
C GLN A 119 5.12 -8.34 -5.66
N HIS A 120 6.01 -8.01 -6.61
CA HIS A 120 7.12 -8.86 -7.07
C HIS A 120 6.69 -10.17 -7.77
N THR A 121 5.39 -10.34 -8.03
CA THR A 121 4.89 -11.44 -8.87
C THR A 121 4.67 -10.99 -10.32
N ASN A 122 4.43 -11.94 -11.22
CA ASN A 122 4.08 -11.62 -12.59
C ASN A 122 2.58 -11.83 -12.77
N VAL A 123 1.92 -10.89 -13.45
CA VAL A 123 0.52 -11.00 -13.84
C VAL A 123 0.39 -10.85 -15.34
N THR A 124 -0.43 -11.72 -15.93
CA THR A 124 -0.78 -11.63 -17.35
C THR A 124 -2.21 -11.14 -17.48
N LEU A 125 -2.39 -10.03 -18.19
CA LEU A 125 -3.68 -9.50 -18.62
C LEU A 125 -3.94 -9.98 -20.05
N ARG A 126 -5.13 -10.52 -20.30
CA ARG A 126 -5.49 -11.02 -21.64
C ARG A 126 -6.70 -10.30 -22.19
N CYS A 127 -6.57 -9.75 -23.39
CA CYS A 127 -7.67 -9.18 -24.14
C CYS A 127 -8.34 -10.30 -24.94
N LYS A 128 -9.57 -10.64 -24.57
CA LYS A 128 -10.28 -11.79 -25.14
C LYS A 128 -11.48 -11.33 -25.97
N GLU A 129 -11.56 -11.83 -27.19
CA GLU A 129 -12.72 -11.67 -28.07
C GLU A 129 -13.72 -12.81 -27.84
N LYS A 130 -15.03 -12.52 -27.91
CA LYS A 130 -16.13 -13.47 -27.71
C LYS A 130 -16.12 -14.57 -28.76
N THR A 131 -15.97 -14.18 -30.01
CA THR A 131 -15.80 -15.07 -31.16
C THR A 131 -14.34 -15.01 -31.58
N PRO A 132 -13.52 -16.02 -31.28
CA PRO A 132 -12.11 -16.02 -31.62
C PRO A 132 -11.96 -15.88 -33.14
N SER A 133 -11.56 -14.69 -33.59
CA SER A 133 -11.25 -14.45 -34.98
C SER A 133 -9.73 -14.39 -35.15
N LEU A 134 -9.24 -13.99 -36.34
CA LEU A 134 -7.81 -13.97 -36.67
C LEU A 134 -6.98 -13.36 -35.52
N LYS A 135 -5.78 -13.89 -35.23
CA LYS A 135 -4.87 -13.29 -34.25
C LYS A 135 -4.59 -11.83 -34.64
N ARG A 136 -5.13 -10.89 -33.86
CA ARG A 136 -4.99 -9.44 -34.07
C ARG A 136 -4.22 -8.80 -32.92
N SER A 137 -3.72 -7.60 -33.18
CA SER A 137 -3.12 -6.76 -32.15
C SER A 137 -4.20 -6.20 -31.23
N ALA A 138 -3.95 -6.26 -29.92
CA ALA A 138 -4.75 -5.61 -28.91
C ALA A 138 -3.99 -4.40 -28.33
N HIS A 139 -4.70 -3.30 -28.15
CA HIS A 139 -4.21 -2.09 -27.51
C HIS A 139 -4.61 -2.13 -26.04
N PHE A 140 -3.66 -1.96 -25.13
CA PHE A 140 -3.89 -1.98 -23.69
C PHE A 140 -3.79 -0.57 -23.13
N PHE A 141 -4.75 -0.21 -22.27
CA PHE A 141 -4.83 1.08 -21.63
C PHE A 141 -4.80 0.92 -20.11
N LYS A 142 -4.11 1.84 -19.44
CA LYS A 142 -4.13 2.01 -17.99
C LYS A 142 -4.51 3.45 -17.67
N ASP A 143 -5.51 3.65 -16.83
CA ASP A 143 -5.97 4.97 -16.39
C ASP A 143 -6.25 5.91 -17.59
N GLY A 144 -6.85 5.36 -18.64
CA GLY A 144 -7.16 6.05 -19.89
C GLY A 144 -6.00 6.22 -20.88
N GLN A 145 -4.77 5.87 -20.52
CA GLN A 145 -3.58 6.05 -21.37
C GLN A 145 -3.16 4.74 -22.04
N LEU A 146 -2.78 4.80 -23.32
CA LEU A 146 -2.25 3.65 -24.05
C LEU A 146 -0.87 3.28 -23.48
N ILE A 147 -0.76 2.09 -22.88
CA ILE A 147 0.48 1.59 -22.28
C ILE A 147 1.23 0.60 -23.17
N ASN A 148 0.52 -0.14 -24.04
CA ASN A 148 1.15 -1.10 -24.94
C ASN A 148 0.23 -1.50 -26.10
N THR A 149 0.81 -2.10 -27.13
CA THR A 149 0.08 -2.75 -28.24
C THR A 149 0.74 -4.10 -28.51
N ILE A 150 0.02 -5.19 -28.26
CA ILE A 150 0.59 -6.55 -28.26
C ILE A 150 -0.19 -7.45 -29.22
N TYR A 151 0.55 -8.24 -30.00
CA TYR A 151 -0.01 -9.27 -30.87
C TYR A 151 -0.53 -10.45 -30.04
N GLU A 152 -1.65 -11.07 -30.45
CA GLU A 152 -2.36 -12.13 -29.70
C GLU A 152 -3.04 -11.68 -28.40
N GLY A 153 -2.83 -10.42 -27.97
CA GLY A 153 -3.59 -9.81 -26.90
C GLY A 153 -3.25 -10.31 -25.49
N GLU A 154 -2.02 -10.73 -25.23
CA GLU A 154 -1.54 -11.09 -23.88
C GLU A 154 -0.42 -10.14 -23.42
N MET A 155 -0.68 -9.38 -22.37
CA MET A 155 0.27 -8.48 -21.73
C MET A 155 0.73 -9.06 -20.41
N THR A 156 2.04 -9.21 -20.21
CA THR A 156 2.60 -9.59 -18.90
C THR A 156 3.27 -8.40 -18.23
N ILE A 157 2.82 -8.06 -17.02
CA ILE A 157 3.49 -7.14 -16.11
C ILE A 157 4.42 -8.00 -15.25
N ASN A 158 5.73 -7.77 -15.36
CA ASN A 158 6.74 -8.50 -14.60
C ASN A 158 7.06 -7.74 -13.32
N SER A 159 7.25 -8.46 -12.22
CA SER A 159 7.61 -7.88 -10.93
C SER A 159 6.69 -6.71 -10.53
N VAL A 160 5.40 -7.01 -10.38
CA VAL A 160 4.34 -6.04 -10.05
C VAL A 160 4.74 -5.17 -8.87
N SER A 161 4.47 -3.87 -9.00
CA SER A 161 4.71 -2.83 -7.99
C SER A 161 3.42 -2.09 -7.66
N GLN A 162 3.42 -1.28 -6.60
CA GLN A 162 2.25 -0.43 -6.28
C GLN A 162 1.88 0.52 -7.44
N SER A 163 2.84 0.89 -8.28
CA SER A 163 2.61 1.77 -9.44
C SER A 163 1.80 1.11 -10.56
N ASP A 164 1.70 -0.22 -10.57
CA ASP A 164 0.93 -0.97 -11.55
C ASP A 164 -0.56 -1.05 -11.21
N GLU A 165 -0.96 -0.65 -9.99
CA GLU A 165 -2.37 -0.54 -9.60
C GLU A 165 -3.10 0.53 -10.44
N GLY A 166 -4.32 0.23 -10.88
CA GLY A 166 -5.14 1.18 -11.64
C GLY A 166 -6.27 0.55 -12.45
N LEU A 167 -6.94 1.37 -13.28
CA LEU A 167 -8.03 0.94 -14.18
C LEU A 167 -7.46 0.49 -15.53
N TYR A 168 -7.63 -0.78 -15.86
CA TYR A 168 -7.18 -1.34 -17.13
C TYR A 168 -8.36 -1.62 -18.07
N LYS A 169 -8.15 -1.38 -19.36
CA LYS A 169 -9.02 -1.87 -20.45
C LYS A 169 -8.20 -2.23 -21.67
N CYS A 170 -8.80 -2.97 -22.60
CA CYS A 170 -8.17 -3.28 -23.86
C CYS A 170 -9.10 -3.03 -25.05
N ARG A 171 -8.51 -2.89 -26.24
CA ARG A 171 -9.22 -2.69 -27.50
C ARG A 171 -8.66 -3.60 -28.58
N ILE A 172 -9.54 -4.26 -29.31
CA ILE A 172 -9.19 -5.03 -30.51
C ILE A 172 -9.75 -4.28 -31.72
N SER A 173 -8.87 -3.99 -32.69
CA SER A 173 -9.28 -3.30 -33.91
C SER A 173 -10.30 -4.13 -34.69
N GLY A 174 -11.49 -3.56 -34.89
CA GLY A 174 -12.62 -4.21 -35.57
C GLY A 174 -13.62 -4.90 -34.64
N SER A 175 -13.23 -5.23 -33.41
CA SER A 175 -14.08 -5.97 -32.45
C SER A 175 -14.60 -5.10 -31.31
N GLY A 176 -13.92 -3.99 -31.00
CA GLY A 176 -14.36 -3.03 -29.98
C GLY A 176 -13.43 -2.96 -28.76
N GLU A 177 -13.96 -2.40 -27.68
CA GLU A 177 -13.25 -2.17 -26.41
C GLU A 177 -13.88 -3.00 -25.29
N SER A 178 -13.04 -3.48 -24.36
CA SER A 178 -13.50 -4.06 -23.11
C SER A 178 -14.03 -2.98 -22.16
N LEU A 179 -14.79 -3.41 -21.14
CA LEU A 179 -15.02 -2.58 -19.96
C LEU A 179 -13.71 -2.37 -19.19
N GLU A 180 -13.71 -1.41 -18.26
CA GLU A 180 -12.59 -1.18 -17.36
C GLU A 180 -12.61 -2.16 -16.18
N SER A 181 -11.43 -2.55 -15.71
CA SER A 181 -11.27 -3.39 -14.52
C SER A 181 -10.12 -2.90 -13.67
N TRP A 182 -10.37 -2.81 -12.36
CA TRP A 182 -9.38 -2.38 -11.39
C TRP A 182 -8.42 -3.52 -11.11
N LEU A 183 -7.15 -3.33 -11.43
CA LEU A 183 -6.08 -4.23 -11.01
C LEU A 183 -5.57 -3.75 -9.64
N ALA A 184 -5.99 -4.42 -8.57
CA ALA A 184 -5.49 -4.13 -7.23
C ALA A 184 -4.12 -4.78 -7.00
N VAL A 185 -3.22 -4.05 -6.33
CA VAL A 185 -1.91 -4.54 -5.92
C VAL A 185 -1.85 -4.58 -4.40
N ARG A 186 -1.46 -5.73 -3.84
CA ARG A 186 -1.22 -5.89 -2.40
C ARG A 186 0.27 -6.04 -2.12
N GLY A 187 0.72 -5.45 -1.02
CA GLY A 187 2.09 -5.60 -0.54
C GLY A 187 2.47 -7.08 -0.35
N GLY A 188 3.77 -7.35 -0.42
CA GLY A 188 4.31 -8.70 -0.27
C GLY A 188 3.83 -9.42 0.99
N ASP A 189 3.79 -10.76 0.92
CA ASP A 189 3.50 -11.60 2.09
C ASP A 189 4.73 -11.78 2.98
N VAL A 190 5.91 -11.34 2.52
CA VAL A 190 7.19 -11.39 3.23
C VAL A 190 7.57 -9.98 3.70
N PHE A 191 8.01 -9.84 4.94
CA PHE A 191 8.44 -8.57 5.49
C PHE A 191 9.60 -8.74 6.45
N LEU A 192 10.40 -7.68 6.62
CA LEU A 192 11.41 -7.60 7.66
C LEU A 192 10.82 -7.03 8.94
N GLU A 193 11.12 -7.70 10.05
CA GLU A 193 10.80 -7.27 11.40
C GLU A 193 12.11 -6.95 12.14
N PHE A 194 12.32 -5.68 12.44
CA PHE A 194 13.45 -5.18 13.22
C PHE A 194 13.07 -5.08 14.70
N PRO A 195 14.00 -5.35 15.63
CA PRO A 195 13.76 -5.19 17.05
C PRO A 195 13.86 -3.70 17.43
N GLY A 196 12.81 -2.93 17.11
CA GLY A 196 12.77 -1.48 17.34
C GLY A 196 13.72 -0.69 16.43
N LEU A 197 13.28 0.49 15.99
CA LEU A 197 14.11 1.45 15.25
C LEU A 197 14.08 2.80 15.98
N PRO A 198 15.19 3.55 16.03
CA PRO A 198 16.53 3.21 15.51
C PRO A 198 17.31 2.24 16.42
N VAL A 199 18.35 1.60 15.86
CA VAL A 199 19.25 0.69 16.58
C VAL A 199 20.45 1.45 17.16
N MET A 200 20.91 1.11 18.36
CA MET A 200 22.10 1.75 18.94
C MET A 200 23.39 1.02 18.55
N GLU A 201 24.47 1.78 18.37
CA GLU A 201 25.80 1.23 18.12
C GLU A 201 26.27 0.36 19.30
N GLY A 202 26.90 -0.77 18.97
CA GLY A 202 27.36 -1.78 19.92
C GLY A 202 26.32 -2.85 20.29
N ASP A 203 25.04 -2.66 19.94
CA ASP A 203 24.01 -3.67 20.21
C ASP A 203 24.11 -4.88 19.29
N ASN A 204 23.58 -6.01 19.76
CA ASN A 204 23.37 -7.19 18.94
C ASN A 204 21.92 -7.21 18.47
N VAL A 205 21.70 -7.08 17.17
CA VAL A 205 20.36 -6.99 16.58
C VAL A 205 20.06 -8.19 15.73
N THR A 206 18.96 -8.88 16.04
CA THR A 206 18.42 -9.96 15.21
C THR A 206 17.29 -9.43 14.37
N ILE A 207 17.46 -9.47 13.05
CA ILE A 207 16.44 -9.12 12.06
C ILE A 207 15.68 -10.39 11.70
N HIS A 208 14.35 -10.32 11.75
CA HIS A 208 13.50 -11.44 11.41
C HIS A 208 12.85 -11.24 10.04
N CYS A 209 13.08 -12.17 9.12
CA CYS A 209 12.30 -12.30 7.90
C CYS A 209 11.03 -13.10 8.23
N ARG A 210 9.88 -12.45 8.16
CA ARG A 210 8.58 -13.06 8.49
C ARG A 210 7.73 -13.20 7.24
N ARG A 211 6.85 -14.21 7.25
CA ARG A 211 5.82 -14.39 6.23
C ARG A 211 4.45 -14.37 6.89
N LYS A 212 3.52 -13.57 6.36
CA LYS A 212 2.12 -13.55 6.81
C LYS A 212 1.55 -14.97 6.78
N GLY A 213 0.83 -15.34 7.84
CA GLY A 213 0.13 -16.62 7.91
C GLY A 213 1.00 -17.87 8.12
N THR A 214 2.34 -17.75 8.18
CA THR A 214 3.20 -18.93 8.43
C THR A 214 4.16 -18.73 9.59
N PHE A 215 4.08 -19.65 10.55
CA PHE A 215 5.02 -19.75 11.68
C PHE A 215 6.08 -20.85 11.50
N SER A 216 6.12 -21.55 10.36
CA SER A 216 7.08 -22.64 10.14
C SER A 216 8.49 -22.09 9.94
N LYS A 217 9.49 -22.87 10.37
CA LYS A 217 10.91 -22.53 10.20
C LYS A 217 11.26 -22.67 8.71
N PHE A 218 11.56 -21.56 8.05
CA PHE A 218 12.09 -21.53 6.68
C PHE A 218 13.50 -20.94 6.66
N THR A 219 14.21 -21.11 5.56
CA THR A 219 15.46 -20.40 5.28
C THR A 219 15.16 -19.13 4.49
N ALA A 220 15.82 -18.04 4.86
CA ALA A 220 15.70 -16.76 4.15
C ALA A 220 17.08 -16.23 3.77
N ASN A 221 17.20 -15.67 2.57
CA ASN A 221 18.37 -14.93 2.13
C ASN A 221 18.19 -13.47 2.49
N PHE A 222 19.21 -12.84 3.06
CA PHE A 222 19.21 -11.44 3.45
C PHE A 222 20.14 -10.64 2.54
N PHE A 223 19.70 -9.42 2.21
CA PHE A 223 20.40 -8.50 1.33
C PHE A 223 20.51 -7.13 1.97
N LYS A 224 21.61 -6.42 1.70
CA LYS A 224 21.85 -5.02 2.08
C LYS A 224 22.26 -4.26 0.83
N ASP A 225 21.55 -3.18 0.51
CA ASP A 225 21.84 -2.30 -0.63
C ASP A 225 21.97 -3.08 -1.97
N GLY A 226 21.19 -4.16 -2.10
CA GLY A 226 21.21 -5.07 -3.26
C GLY A 226 22.18 -6.25 -3.16
N ASP A 227 23.16 -6.22 -2.26
CA ASP A 227 24.16 -7.26 -2.11
C ASP A 227 23.70 -8.37 -1.16
N PHE A 228 23.98 -9.63 -1.54
CA PHE A 228 23.71 -10.78 -0.68
C PHE A 228 24.64 -10.77 0.54
N ILE A 229 24.05 -10.89 1.73
CA ILE A 229 24.79 -10.95 3.00
C ILE A 229 24.96 -12.40 3.44
N GLU A 230 23.85 -13.05 3.77
CA GLU A 230 23.83 -14.41 4.29
C GLU A 230 22.47 -15.09 4.13
N THR A 231 22.45 -16.41 4.36
CA THR A 231 21.22 -17.20 4.50
C THR A 231 20.96 -17.49 5.97
N GLY A 232 19.90 -16.90 6.52
CA GLY A 232 19.47 -17.08 7.89
C GLY A 232 18.56 -18.30 8.06
N TYR A 233 18.94 -19.21 8.98
CA TYR A 233 18.09 -20.33 9.38
C TYR A 233 16.92 -19.84 10.24
N LYS A 234 15.74 -20.43 10.06
CA LYS A 234 14.49 -19.99 10.71
C LYS A 234 14.05 -18.57 10.33
N GLY A 235 14.63 -17.99 9.27
CA GLY A 235 14.33 -16.63 8.83
C GLY A 235 14.93 -15.56 9.75
N GLU A 236 16.07 -15.82 10.38
CA GLU A 236 16.71 -14.88 11.31
C GLU A 236 18.16 -14.61 10.87
N MET A 237 18.57 -13.35 10.91
CA MET A 237 19.96 -12.90 10.72
C MET A 237 20.33 -12.00 11.89
N THR A 238 21.54 -12.13 12.42
CA THR A 238 22.00 -11.31 13.56
C THR A 238 23.21 -10.47 13.18
N ILE A 239 23.07 -9.15 13.30
CA ILE A 239 24.18 -8.20 13.25
C ILE A 239 24.77 -8.13 14.65
N GLN A 240 25.97 -8.69 14.82
CA GLN A 240 26.73 -8.63 16.07
C GLN A 240 27.48 -7.31 16.16
N ARG A 241 27.38 -6.61 17.30
CA ARG A 241 28.01 -5.30 17.53
C ARG A 241 27.75 -4.34 16.36
N VAL A 242 26.52 -3.86 16.29
CA VAL A 242 26.10 -2.89 15.26
C VAL A 242 27.06 -1.70 15.23
N MET A 243 27.32 -1.21 14.02
CA MET A 243 28.26 -0.13 13.69
C MET A 243 27.56 0.82 12.73
N LYS A 244 28.01 2.08 12.63
CA LYS A 244 27.43 3.03 11.68
C LYS A 244 27.42 2.53 10.22
N SER A 245 28.41 1.73 9.82
CA SER A 245 28.50 1.12 8.49
C SER A 245 27.41 0.10 8.17
N HIS A 246 26.67 -0.37 9.17
CA HIS A 246 25.53 -1.26 8.99
C HIS A 246 24.25 -0.51 8.56
N GLU A 247 24.24 0.82 8.46
CA GLU A 247 23.11 1.52 7.85
C GLU A 247 22.96 1.19 6.36
N GLY A 248 21.72 1.05 5.91
CA GLY A 248 21.40 0.70 4.53
C GLY A 248 19.97 0.20 4.35
N PHE A 249 19.62 -0.11 3.10
CA PHE A 249 18.36 -0.75 2.75
C PHE A 249 18.50 -2.27 2.84
N TYR A 250 17.70 -2.87 3.71
CA TYR A 250 17.67 -4.32 3.88
C TYR A 250 16.41 -4.91 3.25
N LYS A 251 16.55 -6.10 2.67
CA LYS A 251 15.42 -6.95 2.27
C LYS A 251 15.75 -8.42 2.52
N CYS A 252 14.72 -9.27 2.54
CA CYS A 252 14.88 -10.71 2.55
C CYS A 252 14.07 -11.40 1.46
N SER A 253 14.50 -12.59 1.06
CA SER A 253 13.73 -13.49 0.20
C SER A 253 13.68 -14.89 0.80
N ILE A 254 12.54 -15.56 0.69
CA ILE A 254 12.38 -16.93 1.23
C ILE A 254 12.84 -17.93 0.19
N ALA A 255 13.86 -18.73 0.54
CA ALA A 255 14.46 -19.70 -0.36
C ALA A 255 13.41 -20.70 -0.87
N GLY A 256 13.33 -20.86 -2.20
CA GLY A 256 12.36 -21.76 -2.85
C GLY A 256 10.96 -21.16 -3.06
N SER A 257 10.76 -19.88 -2.76
CA SER A 257 9.53 -19.14 -3.09
C SER A 257 9.83 -17.89 -3.94
N ARG A 258 8.80 -17.32 -4.58
CA ARG A 258 8.90 -16.07 -5.36
C ARG A 258 8.63 -14.80 -4.54
N GLY A 259 8.68 -14.89 -3.21
CA GLY A 259 8.39 -13.76 -2.32
C GLY A 259 9.65 -13.07 -1.83
N GLU A 260 9.82 -11.79 -2.16
CA GLU A 260 10.76 -10.86 -1.53
C GLU A 260 10.01 -9.92 -0.59
N SER A 261 10.68 -9.45 0.45
CA SER A 261 10.18 -8.35 1.28
C SER A 261 10.42 -7.00 0.62
N GLU A 262 9.64 -6.02 1.03
CA GLU A 262 9.97 -4.61 0.79
C GLU A 262 11.35 -4.26 1.37
N GLU A 263 12.03 -3.31 0.72
CA GLU A 263 13.26 -2.73 1.25
C GLU A 263 12.96 -1.83 2.45
N THR A 264 13.67 -2.05 3.54
CA THR A 264 13.50 -1.30 4.78
C THR A 264 14.83 -0.69 5.21
N TRP A 265 14.84 0.61 5.51
CA TRP A 265 16.02 1.34 5.96
C TRP A 265 16.35 1.02 7.42
N LEU A 266 17.56 0.54 7.68
CA LEU A 266 18.11 0.38 9.04
C LEU A 266 18.87 1.65 9.44
N SER A 267 18.36 2.35 10.46
CA SER A 267 19.02 3.52 11.05
C SER A 267 19.82 3.13 12.30
N VAL A 268 21.08 3.60 12.39
CA VAL A 268 22.00 3.34 13.52
C VAL A 268 22.37 4.65 14.21
N HIS A 269 22.09 4.71 15.52
CA HIS A 269 22.43 5.82 16.40
C HIS A 269 23.67 5.50 17.23
N VAL A 270 24.61 6.44 17.25
CA VAL A 270 25.82 6.36 18.08
C VAL A 270 25.42 6.67 19.53
N ARG A 271 25.92 5.88 20.48
CA ARG A 271 25.85 6.25 21.90
C ARG A 271 26.84 7.40 22.11
N GLU A 272 26.34 8.60 22.38
CA GLU A 272 27.20 9.66 22.91
C GLU A 272 27.69 9.23 24.29
N GLU A 273 28.91 8.71 24.37
CA GLU A 273 29.62 8.63 25.64
C GLU A 273 29.86 10.07 26.11
N LEU A 274 29.17 10.46 27.17
CA LEU A 274 29.59 11.58 28.00
C LEU A 274 30.95 11.24 28.58
N GLN A 275 32.02 11.56 27.85
CA GLN A 275 33.35 11.67 28.41
C GLN A 275 33.33 12.82 29.43
N HIS A 276 33.00 12.49 30.68
CA HIS A 276 33.44 13.29 31.83
C HIS A 276 34.93 13.03 32.04
N GLU A 277 35.76 13.56 31.13
CA GLU A 277 37.13 13.89 31.48
C GLU A 277 37.10 15.20 32.25
N GLY A 278 37.34 15.09 33.56
CA GLY A 278 37.60 16.23 34.42
C GLY A 278 38.89 16.92 33.99
N HIS A 279 38.75 17.92 33.14
CA HIS A 279 39.73 18.99 32.99
C HIS A 279 39.08 20.29 33.43
N ALA A 280 39.52 20.81 34.57
CA ALA A 280 39.14 22.12 35.05
C ALA A 280 39.71 23.18 34.09
N GLU A 281 38.84 23.82 33.32
CA GLU A 281 39.11 25.04 32.56
C GLU A 281 37.91 26.00 32.74
N PRO A 282 38.14 27.33 32.69
CA PRO A 282 37.38 28.31 33.44
C PRO A 282 36.04 28.67 32.77
N HIS A 283 35.10 29.10 33.61
CA HIS A 283 33.76 29.59 33.24
C HIS A 283 33.75 30.49 31.99
N PRO A 284 32.96 30.16 30.95
CA PRO A 284 32.52 31.15 29.98
C PRO A 284 31.24 31.81 30.50
N SER A 285 31.31 33.12 30.70
CA SER A 285 30.21 34.00 31.07
C SER A 285 29.14 34.09 29.97
N SER A 286 28.29 33.06 29.91
CA SER A 286 27.09 33.04 29.06
C SER A 286 25.89 33.72 29.76
N ASP A 287 26.07 34.97 30.20
CA ASP A 287 24.96 35.81 30.66
C ASP A 287 24.80 37.07 29.78
N HIS A 288 25.91 37.57 29.22
CA HIS A 288 25.89 38.72 28.33
C HIS A 288 25.35 38.41 26.92
N SER A 289 25.58 37.21 26.39
CA SER A 289 25.13 36.84 25.03
C SER A 289 23.60 36.75 24.94
N CYS A 290 22.96 36.22 26.00
CA CYS A 290 21.50 36.09 26.07
C CYS A 290 20.84 37.47 26.23
N HIS A 291 21.37 38.33 27.10
CA HIS A 291 20.88 39.70 27.26
C HIS A 291 21.07 40.55 26.00
N ILE A 292 22.20 40.42 25.29
CA ILE A 292 22.45 41.13 24.03
C ILE A 292 21.47 40.64 22.94
N TYR A 293 21.23 39.33 22.83
CA TYR A 293 20.28 38.80 21.86
C TYR A 293 18.83 39.23 22.16
N LEU A 294 18.41 39.19 23.43
CA LEU A 294 17.08 39.64 23.83
C LEU A 294 16.89 41.14 23.62
N THR A 295 17.90 41.97 23.90
CA THR A 295 17.84 43.42 23.67
C THR A 295 17.86 43.77 22.18
N LEU A 296 18.66 43.09 21.35
CA LEU A 296 18.64 43.27 19.89
C LEU A 296 17.29 42.86 19.31
N ARG A 297 16.71 41.76 19.80
CA ARG A 297 15.37 41.29 19.36
C ARG A 297 14.28 42.29 19.72
N THR A 298 14.31 42.89 20.91
CA THR A 298 13.31 43.90 21.32
C THR A 298 13.48 45.22 20.58
N ILE A 299 14.71 45.67 20.31
CA ILE A 299 14.96 46.87 19.50
C ILE A 299 14.44 46.66 18.07
N PHE A 300 14.71 45.50 17.48
CA PHE A 300 14.26 45.19 16.12
C PHE A 300 12.73 45.17 16.01
N THR A 301 12.03 44.58 16.99
CA THR A 301 10.56 44.57 16.99
C THR A 301 9.97 45.97 17.15
N ILE A 302 10.54 46.82 18.01
CA ILE A 302 10.10 48.21 18.18
C ILE A 302 10.27 49.01 16.89
N LEU A 303 11.43 48.87 16.22
CA LEU A 303 11.69 49.53 14.94
C LEU A 303 10.71 49.09 13.85
N LEU A 304 10.40 47.79 13.79
CA LEU A 304 9.45 47.24 12.82
C LEU A 304 8.03 47.80 13.05
N VAL A 305 7.59 47.88 14.31
CA VAL A 305 6.28 48.45 14.65
C VAL A 305 6.22 49.94 14.33
N ALA A 306 7.28 50.71 14.63
CA ALA A 306 7.34 52.12 14.29
C ALA A 306 7.29 52.35 12.76
N LEU A 307 8.00 51.52 11.99
CA LEU A 307 7.96 51.56 10.52
C LEU A 307 6.55 51.25 10.01
N LEU A 308 5.88 50.24 10.56
CA LEU A 308 4.50 49.90 10.20
C LEU A 308 3.54 51.05 10.50
N LEU A 309 3.67 51.69 11.66
CA LEU A 309 2.84 52.86 12.01
C LEU A 309 3.10 54.06 11.08
N LEU A 310 4.35 54.29 10.67
CA LEU A 310 4.68 55.30 9.67
C LEU A 310 4.11 54.97 8.30
N LEU A 311 4.19 53.71 7.86
CA LEU A 311 3.61 53.27 6.59
C LEU A 311 2.08 53.40 6.60
N VAL A 312 1.45 53.03 7.71
CA VAL A 312 0.01 53.24 7.90
C VAL A 312 -0.32 54.73 7.91
N GLY A 313 0.43 55.56 8.63
CA GLY A 313 0.26 57.02 8.61
C GLY A 313 0.45 57.65 7.23
N LEU A 314 1.42 57.19 6.45
CA LEU A 314 1.63 57.58 5.05
C LEU A 314 0.48 57.11 4.15
N PHE A 315 -0.05 55.92 4.41
CA PHE A 315 -1.22 55.40 3.68
C PHE A 315 -2.47 56.23 3.99
N TYR A 316 -2.68 56.59 5.26
CA TYR A 316 -3.80 57.42 5.68
C TYR A 316 -3.67 58.88 5.18
N SER A 317 -2.47 59.46 5.19
CA SER A 317 -2.23 60.80 4.65
C SER A 317 -2.33 60.84 3.12
N LYS A 318 -1.86 59.80 2.40
CA LYS A 318 -2.15 59.66 0.96
C LYS A 318 -3.64 59.50 0.68
N LYS A 319 -4.38 58.80 1.54
CA LYS A 319 -5.83 58.62 1.40
C LYS A 319 -6.63 59.90 1.71
N LEU A 320 -6.15 60.76 2.60
CA LEU A 320 -6.74 62.09 2.88
C LEU A 320 -6.32 63.17 1.85
N GLY A 321 -5.18 63.02 1.19
CA GLY A 321 -4.73 63.92 0.12
C GLY A 321 -5.50 63.78 -1.19
N ILE A 322 -6.28 62.70 -1.36
CA ILE A 322 -7.10 62.44 -2.56
C ILE A 322 -8.51 63.07 -2.43
N THR A 323 -8.89 63.60 -1.25
CA THR A 323 -10.20 64.22 -1.01
C THR A 323 -10.20 65.75 -1.01
N LYS A 324 -9.11 66.38 -1.45
CA LYS A 324 -9.04 67.82 -1.75
C LYS A 324 -8.41 68.06 -3.11
N GLN A 325 -9.14 67.76 -4.18
CA GLN A 325 -9.27 68.63 -5.36
C GLN A 325 -10.54 68.29 -6.13
#